data_AF-A0A3A4XRH2-F1
#
_entry.id   AF-A0A3A4XRH2-F1
#
_cell.length_a   1.000
_cell.length_b   1.000
_cell.length_c   1.000
_cell.angle_alpha   90.00
_cell.angle_beta   90.00
_cell.angle_gamma   90.00
#
_symmetry.space_group_name_H-M   'P 1'
#
loop_
_entity.id
_entity.type
_entity.pdbx_description
1 polymer ?
#
loop_
_entity_poly.entity_id
_entity_poly.type
_entity_poly.pdbx_seq_one_letter_code
_entity_poly.pdbx_strand_id
1 'polypeptide(L)'
;MFDVISRKRIAVVIGLAALASFGANSAMSDPPPAPSGGPYSASAHGNATYGVSRNAMDAAGYTRGHCAHCHEQHASVGGLEPEPNTGTAMGAAGFLLFGANQIDQDENVCFSCHGSGVAVQTDGNVINRSYSYRAGKWTADPVDDVAESFAFGFAHGLDDISNFIDGKWGYTESSNPCAACHNPHAVQGDPANSDNGWKTSGSRGYMISRPSQHASGGPLWGDGAGEKMSDYPGLYQAPYRFGSTTVYEPDGSATIDGSNVTDYVTFCTDCHNTTYTIYSTARGRNLRSFDWSLEKHGGGNAENSGGRTEINAPYVETSLGQYALNCTDCHEPHGSTNNWTIRKAVNGGETNIPLGDVDRKWKTLCVRCHNAGSTSNNHHSALSGNCAIGCHWSEWDAGLGAFLTKYQYCTVCHYHSSTQYYDRSTSTNVTYNGGEHLF
;
A
#
# COMPACT_ATOMS: atom_id res chain seq x y z
N MET A 1 26.77 63.94 83.33
CA MET A 1 27.34 64.53 82.10
C MET A 1 26.46 64.05 80.95
N PHE A 2 25.60 64.95 80.45
CA PHE A 2 24.92 65.02 79.15
C PHE A 2 24.21 63.76 78.58
N ASP A 3 22.87 63.78 78.47
CA ASP A 3 22.04 64.29 77.34
C ASP A 3 21.98 63.30 76.16
N VAL A 4 20.82 62.68 75.89
CA VAL A 4 19.76 63.08 74.92
C VAL A 4 20.11 62.75 73.46
N ILE A 5 19.09 62.29 72.72
CA ILE A 5 18.79 62.40 71.26
C ILE A 5 18.33 61.01 70.73
N SER A 6 17.05 60.74 70.44
CA SER A 6 16.12 61.20 69.37
C SER A 6 16.34 60.61 67.95
N ARG A 7 15.22 60.06 67.41
CA ARG A 7 14.82 59.93 65.98
C ARG A 7 15.60 58.87 65.16
N LYS A 8 15.04 58.20 64.14
CA LYS A 8 14.16 58.66 63.05
C LYS A 8 13.32 57.52 62.45
N ARG A 9 12.13 57.90 62.00
CA ARG A 9 11.28 57.18 61.04
C ARG A 9 11.98 57.14 59.68
N ILE A 10 12.01 55.97 59.02
CA ILE A 10 12.34 55.84 57.60
C ILE A 10 11.02 55.81 56.83
N ALA A 11 10.80 56.84 56.02
CA ALA A 11 9.82 56.86 54.97
C ALA A 11 10.41 56.11 53.77
N VAL A 12 9.75 55.05 53.31
CA VAL A 12 10.04 54.42 52.02
C VAL A 12 9.19 55.14 50.97
N VAL A 13 9.90 55.77 50.04
CA VAL A 13 9.37 56.43 48.85
C VAL A 13 8.84 55.36 47.90
N ILE A 14 7.53 55.34 47.63
CA ILE A 14 6.96 54.62 46.50
C ILE A 14 6.99 55.57 45.30
N GLY A 15 8.00 55.39 44.45
CA GLY A 15 8.08 56.01 43.14
C GLY A 15 7.17 55.30 42.15
N LEU A 16 6.34 56.09 41.48
CA LEU A 16 5.46 55.71 40.39
C LEU A 16 6.27 55.49 39.09
N ALA A 17 5.73 54.62 38.22
CA ALA A 17 5.96 54.48 36.78
C ALA A 17 7.09 53.55 36.28
N ALA A 18 6.68 52.39 35.79
CA ALA A 18 6.99 51.99 34.40
C ALA A 18 5.93 50.99 33.92
N LEU A 19 5.07 51.47 33.01
CA LEU A 19 4.17 50.70 32.20
C LEU A 19 5.05 49.86 31.24
N ALA A 20 5.29 48.58 31.57
CA ALA A 20 5.89 47.64 30.64
C ALA A 20 4.76 46.95 29.88
N SER A 21 4.68 47.26 28.60
CA SER A 21 3.97 46.52 27.58
C SER A 21 4.23 45.01 27.72
N PHE A 22 3.22 44.26 28.14
CA PHE A 22 3.20 42.81 27.96
C PHE A 22 3.09 42.55 26.45
N GLY A 23 4.25 42.30 25.83
CA GLY A 23 4.31 41.70 24.51
C GLY A 23 3.57 40.36 24.54
N ALA A 24 2.71 40.17 23.54
CA ALA A 24 2.17 38.87 23.21
C ALA A 24 3.33 37.90 22.96
N ASN A 25 3.66 37.08 23.96
CA ASN A 25 4.39 35.86 23.71
C ASN A 25 3.42 34.91 23.03
N SER A 26 3.44 34.97 21.70
CA SER A 26 2.90 33.93 20.83
C SER A 26 3.67 32.64 21.11
N ALA A 27 3.28 31.93 22.16
CA ALA A 27 3.60 30.52 22.33
C ALA A 27 2.71 29.72 21.37
N MET A 28 2.97 29.88 20.08
CA MET A 28 2.75 28.77 19.15
C MET A 28 3.81 27.75 19.56
N SER A 29 3.38 26.69 20.25
CA SER A 29 4.13 25.44 20.25
C SER A 29 4.60 25.20 18.83
N ASP A 30 5.90 25.03 18.64
CA ASP A 30 6.48 24.80 17.32
C ASP A 30 5.59 23.80 16.56
N PRO A 31 5.20 24.10 15.31
CA PRO A 31 4.45 23.15 14.51
C PRO A 31 5.21 21.82 14.52
N PRO A 32 4.51 20.68 14.50
CA PRO A 32 5.17 19.39 14.33
C PRO A 32 6.19 19.52 13.19
N PRO A 33 7.39 18.96 13.34
CA PRO A 33 8.45 19.12 12.36
C PRO A 33 7.87 18.91 10.97
N ALA A 34 8.09 19.89 10.09
CA ALA A 34 7.55 19.86 8.73
C ALA A 34 7.79 18.46 8.15
N PRO A 35 6.75 17.77 7.67
CA PRO A 35 6.93 16.44 7.11
C PRO A 35 8.01 16.51 6.03
N SER A 36 8.93 15.56 6.05
CA SER A 36 10.06 15.47 5.11
C SER A 36 9.61 15.18 3.66
N GLY A 37 8.29 15.08 3.41
CA GLY A 37 7.66 14.85 2.10
C GLY A 37 7.19 16.12 1.37
N GLY A 38 7.72 17.29 1.69
CA GLY A 38 7.35 18.56 1.06
C GLY A 38 6.21 19.29 1.78
N PRO A 39 5.85 20.51 1.35
CA PRO A 39 4.80 21.26 2.03
C PRO A 39 3.45 20.60 1.78
N TYR A 40 2.58 20.58 2.80
CA TYR A 40 1.19 20.10 2.70
C TYR A 40 0.44 20.71 1.48
N SER A 41 0.81 21.93 1.09
CA SER A 41 0.33 22.64 -0.10
C SER A 41 0.58 21.96 -1.45
N ALA A 42 1.45 20.95 -1.49
CA ALA A 42 1.76 20.12 -2.65
C ALA A 42 1.12 18.72 -2.58
N SER A 43 0.50 18.36 -1.46
CA SER A 43 -0.25 17.10 -1.33
C SER A 43 -1.58 17.17 -2.08
N ALA A 44 -2.15 16.02 -2.41
CA ALA A 44 -3.52 15.92 -2.92
C ALA A 44 -4.56 16.44 -1.91
N HIS A 45 -4.20 16.56 -0.63
CA HIS A 45 -5.15 16.94 0.40
C HIS A 45 -5.24 18.43 0.68
N GLY A 46 -4.33 19.27 0.20
CA GLY A 46 -4.62 20.67 0.42
C GLY A 46 -3.76 21.72 -0.22
N ASN A 47 -4.35 22.38 -1.21
CA ASN A 47 -4.03 23.72 -1.67
C ASN A 47 -5.32 24.57 -1.65
N ALA A 48 -5.23 25.89 -1.78
CA ALA A 48 -6.39 26.75 -1.94
C ALA A 48 -7.24 26.43 -3.20
N THR A 49 -6.64 25.83 -4.24
CA THR A 49 -7.33 25.53 -5.51
C THR A 49 -7.90 24.11 -5.58
N TYR A 50 -7.30 23.13 -4.90
CA TYR A 50 -7.67 21.71 -4.95
C TYR A 50 -7.38 21.03 -3.60
N GLY A 51 -7.97 19.86 -3.36
CA GLY A 51 -7.81 19.09 -2.13
C GLY A 51 -9.05 19.15 -1.24
N VAL A 52 -8.90 18.78 0.03
CA VAL A 52 -10.03 18.54 0.92
C VAL A 52 -10.78 19.83 1.21
N SER A 53 -12.10 19.81 1.02
CA SER A 53 -13.00 20.91 1.35
C SER A 53 -14.28 20.33 1.91
N ARG A 54 -14.50 20.45 3.22
CA ARG A 54 -15.74 20.07 3.89
C ARG A 54 -16.67 21.26 3.99
N ASN A 55 -17.95 21.06 3.64
CA ASN A 55 -18.99 22.10 3.65
C ASN A 55 -19.03 22.90 4.97
N ALA A 56 -18.95 22.22 6.11
CA ALA A 56 -19.00 22.87 7.42
C ALA A 56 -17.80 23.79 7.69
N MET A 57 -16.61 23.41 7.23
CA MET A 57 -15.38 24.18 7.44
C MET A 57 -15.28 25.33 6.46
N ASP A 58 -15.73 25.13 5.21
CA ASP A 58 -15.87 26.21 4.23
C ASP A 58 -16.84 27.29 4.72
N ALA A 59 -18.00 26.88 5.26
CA ALA A 59 -18.97 27.79 5.87
C ALA A 59 -18.41 28.53 7.11
N ALA A 60 -17.44 27.94 7.81
CA ALA A 60 -16.72 28.56 8.92
C ALA A 60 -15.56 29.47 8.48
N GLY A 61 -15.31 29.59 7.17
CA GLY A 61 -14.29 30.47 6.59
C GLY A 61 -12.92 29.83 6.38
N TYR A 62 -12.77 28.52 6.57
CA TYR A 62 -11.52 27.82 6.26
C TYR A 62 -11.43 27.53 4.77
N THR A 63 -10.39 28.07 4.13
CA THR A 63 -10.11 27.82 2.71
C THR A 63 -9.93 26.34 2.42
N ARG A 64 -10.26 25.90 1.19
CA ARG A 64 -9.93 24.56 0.70
C ARG A 64 -8.47 24.21 1.00
N GLY A 65 -8.24 22.94 1.34
CA GLY A 65 -6.90 22.44 1.62
C GLY A 65 -6.28 22.99 2.90
N HIS A 66 -7.07 23.59 3.79
CA HIS A 66 -6.66 23.92 5.15
C HIS A 66 -6.75 22.68 6.06
N CYS A 67 -5.83 22.54 7.02
CA CYS A 67 -5.78 21.37 7.92
C CYS A 67 -7.08 21.14 8.70
N ALA A 68 -7.87 22.21 8.95
CA ALA A 68 -9.17 22.14 9.62
C ALA A 68 -10.20 21.26 8.88
N HIS A 69 -9.99 20.99 7.58
CA HIS A 69 -10.82 20.06 6.84
C HIS A 69 -10.62 18.60 7.28
N CYS A 70 -9.44 18.24 7.81
CA CYS A 70 -9.22 16.90 8.36
C CYS A 70 -9.20 16.90 9.90
N HIS A 71 -8.75 18.01 10.47
CA HIS A 71 -8.57 18.16 11.90
C HIS A 71 -9.61 19.06 12.52
N GLU A 72 -10.28 18.58 13.56
CA GLU A 72 -11.21 19.42 14.30
C GLU A 72 -10.40 20.23 15.34
N GLN A 73 -10.49 21.57 15.25
CA GLN A 73 -9.67 22.48 16.04
C GLN A 73 -10.33 22.72 17.40
N HIS A 74 -10.56 21.67 18.18
CA HIS A 74 -11.09 21.83 19.52
C HIS A 74 -10.00 22.30 20.48
N ALA A 75 -9.95 23.62 20.62
CA ALA A 75 -9.58 24.43 21.78
C ALA A 75 -8.34 23.99 22.57
N SER A 76 -7.17 24.52 22.22
CA SER A 76 -6.24 24.93 23.28
C SER A 76 -6.66 26.32 23.77
N VAL A 77 -6.75 26.50 25.09
CA VAL A 77 -6.96 27.82 25.72
C VAL A 77 -5.65 28.20 26.40
N GLY A 78 -4.89 29.10 25.78
CA GLY A 78 -3.57 29.50 26.28
C GLY A 78 -2.50 28.41 26.19
N GLY A 79 -2.61 27.51 25.20
CA GLY A 79 -1.65 26.41 24.98
C GLY A 79 -1.91 25.15 25.81
N LEU A 80 -3.02 25.07 26.52
CA LEU A 80 -3.43 23.90 27.31
C LEU A 80 -4.78 23.37 26.83
N GLU A 81 -4.95 22.04 26.89
CA GLU A 81 -6.23 21.36 26.75
C GLU A 81 -7.15 21.72 27.95
N PRO A 82 -8.36 22.26 27.73
CA PRO A 82 -9.31 22.55 28.80
C PRO A 82 -9.77 21.28 29.52
N GLU A 83 -9.95 21.36 30.84
CA GLU A 83 -10.49 20.25 31.64
C GLU A 83 -11.94 19.86 31.21
N PRO A 84 -12.31 18.57 31.25
CA PRO A 84 -11.55 17.44 31.80
C PRO A 84 -10.41 16.98 30.86
N ASN A 85 -9.18 17.09 31.34
CA ASN A 85 -7.99 16.55 30.67
C ASN A 85 -7.94 15.08 31.03
N THR A 86 -8.44 14.23 30.13
CA THR A 86 -8.59 12.81 30.46
C THR A 86 -7.26 12.07 30.49
N GLY A 87 -6.13 12.71 30.14
CA GLY A 87 -4.79 12.10 30.16
C GLY A 87 -4.66 10.81 29.35
N THR A 88 -5.67 10.51 28.53
CA THR A 88 -5.84 9.29 27.73
C THR A 88 -6.06 9.72 26.29
N ALA A 89 -5.87 8.81 25.33
CA ALA A 89 -6.15 9.03 23.91
C ALA A 89 -7.60 9.48 23.60
N MET A 90 -8.47 9.56 24.61
CA MET A 90 -9.87 10.02 24.53
C MET A 90 -10.10 11.48 25.00
N GLY A 91 -9.06 12.29 25.20
CA GLY A 91 -9.18 13.75 25.41
C GLY A 91 -9.56 14.50 24.13
N ALA A 92 -9.34 15.82 24.06
CA ALA A 92 -9.40 16.61 22.82
C ALA A 92 -8.58 15.98 21.68
N ALA A 93 -7.55 15.19 22.03
CA ALA A 93 -6.81 14.30 21.14
C ALA A 93 -7.68 13.35 20.30
N GLY A 94 -8.74 12.76 20.88
CA GLY A 94 -9.70 11.91 20.19
C GLY A 94 -10.62 12.67 19.23
N PHE A 95 -10.66 14.00 19.36
CA PHE A 95 -11.34 14.92 18.46
C PHE A 95 -10.35 15.66 17.55
N LEU A 96 -9.07 15.26 17.48
CA LEU A 96 -8.14 15.87 16.53
C LEU A 96 -8.51 15.60 15.09
N LEU A 97 -9.34 14.60 14.83
CA LEU A 97 -9.92 14.30 13.52
C LEU A 97 -11.42 14.48 13.61
N PHE A 98 -12.05 14.87 12.50
CA PHE A 98 -13.50 15.04 12.47
C PHE A 98 -14.29 13.73 12.49
N GLY A 99 -13.60 12.60 12.34
CA GLY A 99 -14.17 11.26 12.33
C GLY A 99 -13.27 10.29 13.08
N ALA A 100 -13.79 9.10 13.34
CA ALA A 100 -13.03 8.06 14.02
C ALA A 100 -11.78 7.69 13.21
N ASN A 101 -10.63 7.62 13.89
CA ASN A 101 -9.37 7.37 13.19
C ASN A 101 -9.37 6.01 12.49
N GLN A 102 -9.77 4.93 13.18
CA GLN A 102 -10.02 3.58 12.65
C GLN A 102 -10.96 2.89 13.65
N ILE A 103 -12.02 2.24 13.16
CA ILE A 103 -12.90 1.39 13.97
C ILE A 103 -12.76 -0.06 13.51
N ASP A 104 -12.93 -0.30 12.20
CA ASP A 104 -12.83 -1.62 11.59
C ASP A 104 -12.55 -1.51 10.08
N GLN A 105 -12.63 -2.65 9.38
CA GLN A 105 -12.44 -2.76 7.93
C GLN A 105 -13.31 -1.81 7.09
N ASP A 106 -14.46 -1.36 7.61
CA ASP A 106 -15.47 -0.59 6.89
C ASP A 106 -15.62 0.85 7.41
N GLU A 107 -15.02 1.19 8.56
CA GLU A 107 -15.14 2.51 9.18
C GLU A 107 -13.79 3.12 9.62
N ASN A 108 -13.37 4.19 8.92
CA ASN A 108 -12.24 5.04 9.30
C ASN A 108 -12.35 6.46 8.72
N VAL A 109 -11.50 7.37 9.19
CA VAL A 109 -11.51 8.79 8.81
C VAL A 109 -11.28 8.99 7.30
N CYS A 110 -10.46 8.15 6.66
CA CYS A 110 -10.18 8.24 5.24
C CYS A 110 -11.44 7.95 4.42
N PHE A 111 -12.25 6.97 4.84
CA PHE A 111 -13.49 6.60 4.15
C PHE A 111 -14.58 7.66 4.22
N SER A 112 -14.50 8.59 5.18
CA SER A 112 -15.42 9.73 5.21
C SER A 112 -15.26 10.64 3.97
N CYS A 113 -14.07 10.65 3.37
CA CYS A 113 -13.76 11.39 2.14
C CYS A 113 -13.62 10.49 0.90
N HIS A 114 -13.21 9.24 1.10
CA HIS A 114 -12.87 8.27 0.05
C HIS A 114 -13.83 7.08 -0.03
N GLY A 115 -15.11 7.25 0.34
CA GLY A 115 -16.11 6.18 0.33
C GLY A 115 -17.43 6.57 -0.33
N SER A 116 -18.18 5.59 -0.83
CA SER A 116 -19.44 5.80 -1.54
C SER A 116 -20.60 6.09 -0.57
N GLY A 117 -21.27 7.24 -0.70
CA GLY A 117 -22.61 7.44 -0.11
C GLY A 117 -22.85 8.69 0.72
N VAL A 118 -21.84 9.30 1.36
CA VAL A 118 -21.96 10.65 1.95
C VAL A 118 -20.59 11.33 1.91
N ALA A 119 -20.29 12.02 0.81
CA ALA A 119 -19.10 12.85 0.75
C ALA A 119 -19.24 13.95 1.82
N VAL A 120 -18.37 13.93 2.84
CA VAL A 120 -18.24 15.12 3.69
C VAL A 120 -17.66 16.30 2.89
N GLN A 121 -17.10 16.01 1.71
CA GLN A 121 -16.52 16.98 0.80
C GLN A 121 -17.55 17.70 -0.07
N THR A 122 -17.32 18.99 -0.31
CA THR A 122 -18.15 19.87 -1.17
C THR A 122 -18.16 19.41 -2.63
N ASP A 123 -17.04 18.83 -3.10
CA ASP A 123 -16.86 18.43 -4.50
C ASP A 123 -17.36 17.00 -4.78
N GLY A 124 -17.96 16.34 -3.79
CA GLY A 124 -18.35 14.93 -3.86
C GLY A 124 -17.22 13.99 -3.46
N ASN A 125 -17.44 12.70 -3.70
CA ASN A 125 -16.49 11.65 -3.32
C ASN A 125 -15.26 11.65 -4.23
N VAL A 126 -14.10 11.38 -3.62
CA VAL A 126 -12.86 11.14 -4.36
C VAL A 126 -12.93 9.78 -5.05
N ILE A 127 -12.86 9.79 -6.38
CA ILE A 127 -12.80 8.57 -7.18
C ILE A 127 -11.41 7.95 -7.01
N ASN A 128 -11.35 6.69 -6.59
CA ASN A 128 -10.13 5.90 -6.55
C ASN A 128 -10.22 4.58 -7.30
N ARG A 129 -9.81 4.65 -8.57
CA ARG A 129 -9.75 3.53 -9.51
C ARG A 129 -8.60 2.57 -9.21
N SER A 130 -8.77 1.31 -9.63
CA SER A 130 -7.74 0.26 -9.50
C SER A 130 -6.46 0.57 -10.28
N TYR A 131 -5.37 -0.14 -9.98
CA TYR A 131 -4.12 -0.03 -10.74
C TYR A 131 -4.33 -0.53 -12.18
N SER A 132 -5.11 -1.61 -12.37
CA SER A 132 -5.51 -2.06 -13.71
C SER A 132 -6.15 -0.95 -14.54
N TYR A 133 -7.01 -0.11 -13.95
CA TYR A 133 -7.59 1.03 -14.67
C TYR A 133 -6.58 2.15 -14.88
N ARG A 134 -5.99 2.69 -13.81
CA ARG A 134 -5.18 3.91 -13.86
C ARG A 134 -3.90 3.72 -14.66
N ALA A 135 -3.18 2.63 -14.40
CA ALA A 135 -1.89 2.35 -15.02
C ALA A 135 -2.05 1.41 -16.22
N GLY A 136 -2.87 0.37 -16.06
CA GLY A 136 -3.05 -0.70 -17.04
C GLY A 136 -4.06 -0.43 -18.14
N LYS A 137 -4.84 0.67 -18.10
CA LYS A 137 -5.85 1.03 -19.12
C LYS A 137 -7.01 0.03 -19.25
N TRP A 138 -7.26 -0.77 -18.21
CA TRP A 138 -8.49 -1.53 -18.09
C TRP A 138 -9.69 -0.58 -17.98
N THR A 139 -10.81 -0.88 -18.63
CA THR A 139 -11.96 0.04 -18.70
C THR A 139 -13.19 -0.44 -17.93
N ALA A 140 -13.28 -1.72 -17.58
CA ALA A 140 -14.38 -2.27 -16.80
C ALA A 140 -13.96 -2.37 -15.32
N ASP A 141 -13.54 -1.24 -14.74
CA ASP A 141 -13.03 -1.21 -13.38
C ASP A 141 -14.14 -1.60 -12.39
N PRO A 142 -13.90 -2.60 -11.53
CA PRO A 142 -14.90 -3.00 -10.53
C PRO A 142 -15.16 -1.96 -9.44
N VAL A 143 -14.25 -1.02 -9.21
CA VAL A 143 -14.27 -0.12 -8.05
C VAL A 143 -14.23 1.35 -8.49
N ASP A 144 -14.95 2.19 -7.76
CA ASP A 144 -15.02 3.64 -7.93
C ASP A 144 -14.24 4.39 -6.84
N ASP A 145 -14.09 3.84 -5.63
CA ASP A 145 -13.39 4.51 -4.52
C ASP A 145 -12.63 3.57 -3.56
N VAL A 146 -12.01 4.14 -2.52
CA VAL A 146 -11.18 3.40 -1.57
C VAL A 146 -12.04 2.49 -0.70
N ALA A 147 -13.14 2.99 -0.13
CA ALA A 147 -14.00 2.17 0.71
C ALA A 147 -14.55 0.97 -0.09
N GLU A 148 -14.98 1.20 -1.32
CA GLU A 148 -15.38 0.12 -2.22
C GLU A 148 -14.23 -0.85 -2.49
N SER A 149 -13.01 -0.35 -2.72
CA SER A 149 -11.83 -1.21 -2.92
C SER A 149 -11.53 -2.14 -1.74
N PHE A 150 -11.81 -1.71 -0.51
CA PHE A 150 -11.67 -2.54 0.68
C PHE A 150 -12.89 -3.46 0.92
N ALA A 151 -14.06 -3.09 0.39
CA ALA A 151 -15.28 -3.90 0.42
C ALA A 151 -15.39 -4.95 -0.72
N PHE A 152 -14.70 -4.75 -1.85
CA PHE A 152 -14.88 -5.53 -3.09
C PHE A 152 -14.43 -7.00 -3.01
N GLY A 153 -13.83 -7.41 -1.89
CA GLY A 153 -13.64 -8.80 -1.51
C GLY A 153 -12.21 -9.14 -1.09
N PHE A 154 -11.20 -8.57 -1.75
CA PHE A 154 -9.79 -8.85 -1.41
C PHE A 154 -8.91 -7.60 -1.49
N ALA A 155 -8.57 -7.12 -0.30
CA ALA A 155 -7.60 -6.07 -0.05
C ALA A 155 -6.73 -6.49 1.15
N HIS A 156 -5.74 -5.67 1.48
CA HIS A 156 -5.07 -5.81 2.77
C HIS A 156 -6.07 -5.56 3.90
N GLY A 157 -6.11 -6.44 4.91
CA GLY A 157 -7.00 -6.26 6.07
C GLY A 157 -6.52 -5.08 6.91
N LEU A 158 -7.34 -4.05 7.10
CA LEU A 158 -6.97 -2.85 7.82
C LEU A 158 -6.70 -3.13 9.30
N ASP A 159 -7.47 -4.02 9.92
CA ASP A 159 -7.23 -4.45 11.29
C ASP A 159 -5.95 -5.30 11.40
N ASP A 160 -5.69 -6.16 10.41
CA ASP A 160 -4.44 -6.93 10.35
C ASP A 160 -3.22 -5.99 10.19
N ILE A 161 -3.35 -4.93 9.38
CA ILE A 161 -2.31 -3.90 9.23
C ILE A 161 -2.11 -3.14 10.55
N SER A 162 -3.19 -2.66 11.17
CA SER A 162 -3.13 -1.90 12.43
C SER A 162 -2.42 -2.71 13.52
N ASN A 163 -2.79 -3.98 13.68
CA ASN A 163 -2.12 -4.90 14.60
C ASN A 163 -0.64 -5.14 14.24
N PHE A 164 -0.31 -5.21 12.95
CA PHE A 164 1.06 -5.44 12.51
C PHE A 164 1.97 -4.24 12.78
N ILE A 165 1.51 -3.02 12.48
CA ILE A 165 2.32 -1.80 12.58
C ILE A 165 2.45 -1.28 14.00
N ASP A 166 1.58 -1.67 14.93
CA ASP A 166 1.65 -1.20 16.32
C ASP A 166 3.03 -1.45 16.95
N GLY A 167 3.58 -0.37 17.52
CA GLY A 167 4.92 -0.31 18.10
C GLY A 167 6.07 -0.37 17.08
N LYS A 168 5.82 -0.28 15.77
CA LYS A 168 6.84 -0.30 14.71
C LYS A 168 6.93 1.05 14.04
N TRP A 169 8.15 1.43 13.63
CA TRP A 169 8.38 2.55 12.70
C TRP A 169 7.71 3.89 13.07
N GLY A 170 7.47 4.13 14.36
CA GLY A 170 6.81 5.34 14.85
C GLY A 170 5.27 5.25 14.91
N TYR A 171 4.68 4.12 14.55
CA TYR A 171 3.25 3.84 14.73
C TYR A 171 2.93 3.36 16.15
N THR A 172 1.68 3.59 16.52
CA THR A 172 1.05 3.21 17.78
C THR A 172 -0.28 2.53 17.51
N GLU A 173 -0.88 1.91 18.52
CA GLU A 173 -2.24 1.33 18.47
C GLU A 173 -3.30 2.33 17.97
N SER A 174 -3.08 3.62 18.15
CA SER A 174 -3.97 4.69 17.68
C SER A 174 -3.67 5.16 16.26
N SER A 175 -2.72 4.55 15.54
CA SER A 175 -2.37 4.93 14.16
C SER A 175 -3.37 4.38 13.16
N ASN A 176 -3.73 5.19 12.16
CA ASN A 176 -4.61 4.75 11.08
C ASN A 176 -3.84 3.78 10.16
N PRO A 177 -4.42 2.61 9.79
CA PRO A 177 -3.75 1.61 8.98
C PRO A 177 -3.52 2.07 7.52
N CYS A 178 -4.34 2.95 6.96
CA CYS A 178 -4.05 3.58 5.67
C CYS A 178 -2.80 4.46 5.75
N ALA A 179 -2.54 5.09 6.90
CA ALA A 179 -1.33 5.87 7.13
C ALA A 179 -0.05 5.01 7.24
N ALA A 180 -0.18 3.68 7.26
CA ALA A 180 0.95 2.74 7.14
C ALA A 180 1.66 2.86 5.79
N CYS A 181 0.86 3.08 4.75
CA CYS A 181 1.31 3.04 3.35
C CYS A 181 1.25 4.41 2.68
N HIS A 182 0.49 5.34 3.26
CA HIS A 182 0.27 6.68 2.73
C HIS A 182 0.63 7.71 3.79
N ASN A 183 1.40 8.74 3.44
CA ASN A 183 1.50 9.92 4.30
C ASN A 183 0.39 10.91 3.93
N PRO A 184 -0.70 11.05 4.70
CA PRO A 184 -1.82 11.94 4.33
C PRO A 184 -1.41 13.43 4.24
N HIS A 185 -0.26 13.82 4.77
CA HIS A 185 0.27 15.18 4.68
C HIS A 185 1.17 15.43 3.47
N ALA A 186 1.58 14.38 2.75
CA ALA A 186 2.49 14.49 1.60
C ALA A 186 1.94 13.83 0.33
N VAL A 187 1.07 12.82 0.48
CA VAL A 187 0.55 11.98 -0.60
C VAL A 187 0.02 12.81 -1.76
N GLN A 188 0.39 12.42 -2.97
CA GLN A 188 -0.10 13.02 -4.20
C GLN A 188 -1.04 12.06 -4.90
N GLY A 189 -2.02 12.60 -5.64
CA GLY A 189 -2.84 11.79 -6.55
C GLY A 189 -1.98 11.23 -7.69
N ASP A 190 -2.32 10.07 -8.23
CA ASP A 190 -1.61 9.50 -9.39
C ASP A 190 -2.62 8.87 -10.39
N PRO A 191 -3.08 9.62 -11.39
CA PRO A 191 -2.56 10.91 -11.80
C PRO A 191 -2.87 12.08 -10.85
N ALA A 192 -1.91 12.98 -10.71
CA ALA A 192 -2.00 14.17 -9.88
C ALA A 192 -3.19 15.03 -10.32
N ASN A 193 -4.04 15.40 -9.36
CA ASN A 193 -5.23 16.22 -9.56
C ASN A 193 -6.21 15.65 -10.60
N SER A 194 -6.27 14.32 -10.74
CA SER A 194 -7.16 13.64 -11.69
C SER A 194 -7.68 12.31 -11.13
N ASP A 195 -8.73 12.41 -10.32
CA ASP A 195 -9.29 11.29 -9.56
C ASP A 195 -9.83 10.16 -10.45
N ASN A 196 -10.27 10.45 -11.68
CA ASN A 196 -10.81 9.44 -12.61
C ASN A 196 -9.96 9.25 -13.90
N GLY A 197 -8.77 9.86 -13.95
CA GLY A 197 -7.92 9.82 -15.13
C GLY A 197 -7.01 8.60 -15.20
N TRP A 198 -6.63 8.21 -16.42
CA TRP A 198 -5.48 7.34 -16.64
C TRP A 198 -4.18 8.10 -16.39
N LYS A 199 -3.16 7.41 -15.93
CA LYS A 199 -1.82 7.99 -15.76
C LYS A 199 -1.28 8.41 -17.13
N THR A 200 -0.61 9.55 -17.19
CA THR A 200 0.17 10.01 -18.34
C THR A 200 1.53 10.48 -17.85
N SER A 201 2.53 10.54 -18.73
CA SER A 201 3.90 10.93 -18.32
C SER A 201 3.97 12.32 -17.68
N GLY A 202 3.04 13.22 -18.03
CA GLY A 202 2.96 14.58 -17.48
C GLY A 202 2.05 14.73 -16.27
N SER A 203 1.32 13.69 -15.85
CA SER A 203 0.34 13.76 -14.76
C SER A 203 0.67 12.86 -13.60
N ARG A 204 1.93 12.45 -13.43
CA ARG A 204 2.33 11.53 -12.36
C ARG A 204 2.34 12.22 -11.00
N GLY A 205 1.90 11.48 -10.00
CA GLY A 205 2.17 11.78 -8.60
C GLY A 205 2.62 10.53 -7.84
N TYR A 206 2.93 10.74 -6.57
CA TYR A 206 3.50 9.73 -5.69
C TYR A 206 2.60 9.51 -4.50
N MET A 207 2.03 8.31 -4.44
CA MET A 207 0.93 8.02 -3.53
C MET A 207 1.37 7.29 -2.27
N ILE A 208 2.59 6.75 -2.21
CA ILE A 208 3.02 5.89 -1.11
C ILE A 208 4.18 6.50 -0.33
N SER A 209 4.28 6.09 0.92
CA SER A 209 5.39 6.31 1.82
C SER A 209 5.78 4.98 2.42
N ARG A 210 7.09 4.72 2.55
CA ARG A 210 7.57 3.42 3.06
C ARG A 210 7.23 3.28 4.55
N PRO A 211 6.52 2.21 4.98
CA PRO A 211 6.17 2.01 6.38
C PRO A 211 7.38 2.15 7.31
N SER A 212 8.53 1.59 6.91
CA SER A 212 9.76 1.61 7.68
C SER A 212 10.37 3.00 7.91
N GLN A 213 9.94 4.00 7.13
CA GLN A 213 10.48 5.37 7.14
C GLN A 213 9.54 6.37 7.83
N HIS A 214 8.43 5.93 8.43
CA HIS A 214 7.50 6.85 9.10
C HIS A 214 8.06 7.50 10.37
N ALA A 215 8.99 6.83 11.06
CA ALA A 215 9.73 7.42 12.18
C ALA A 215 10.57 8.65 11.76
N SER A 216 10.90 8.77 10.47
CA SER A 216 11.60 9.90 9.85
C SER A 216 10.67 10.86 9.09
N GLY A 217 9.37 10.85 9.41
CA GLY A 217 8.37 11.74 8.82
C GLY A 217 7.66 11.19 7.59
N GLY A 218 7.92 9.93 7.20
CA GLY A 218 7.23 9.24 6.11
C GLY A 218 7.36 9.98 4.79
N PRO A 219 8.57 10.16 4.24
CA PRO A 219 8.74 10.80 2.94
C PRO A 219 7.94 10.04 1.86
N LEU A 220 7.63 10.73 0.76
CA LEU A 220 7.07 10.06 -0.41
C LEU A 220 8.08 9.03 -0.92
N TRP A 221 7.57 7.98 -1.55
CA TRP A 221 8.36 6.94 -2.17
C TRP A 221 8.03 6.84 -3.66
N GLY A 222 9.08 6.82 -4.45
CA GLY A 222 9.02 6.86 -5.89
C GLY A 222 9.12 8.27 -6.43
N ASP A 223 9.31 9.32 -5.63
CA ASP A 223 9.56 10.69 -6.09
C ASP A 223 11.06 11.02 -6.17
N GLY A 224 11.88 10.32 -5.38
CA GLY A 224 13.33 10.48 -5.33
C GLY A 224 14.13 9.68 -6.36
N ALA A 225 15.44 9.91 -6.33
CA ALA A 225 16.43 9.08 -7.01
C ALA A 225 16.69 7.80 -6.20
N GLY A 226 16.80 6.65 -6.86
CA GLY A 226 16.96 5.37 -6.17
C GLY A 226 15.63 4.70 -5.77
N GLU A 227 14.50 5.24 -6.23
CA GLU A 227 13.15 4.80 -5.82
C GLU A 227 12.29 4.35 -7.01
N LYS A 228 12.90 4.23 -8.20
CA LYS A 228 12.27 3.74 -9.41
C LYS A 228 12.65 2.30 -9.68
N MET A 229 11.83 1.57 -10.43
CA MET A 229 12.18 0.21 -10.85
C MET A 229 13.45 0.16 -11.71
N SER A 230 13.81 1.24 -12.41
CA SER A 230 15.10 1.33 -13.11
C SER A 230 16.31 1.36 -12.17
N ASP A 231 16.10 1.73 -10.90
CA ASP A 231 17.14 1.75 -9.86
C ASP A 231 17.19 0.42 -9.08
N TYR A 232 16.19 -0.46 -9.28
CA TYR A 232 16.11 -1.74 -8.59
C TYR A 232 17.20 -2.72 -9.08
N PRO A 233 17.84 -3.50 -8.20
CA PRO A 233 18.82 -4.51 -8.62
C PRO A 233 18.19 -5.62 -9.48
N GLY A 234 18.39 -5.54 -10.79
CA GLY A 234 17.85 -6.50 -11.77
C GLY A 234 17.55 -5.81 -13.10
N LEU A 235 17.06 -6.57 -14.08
CA LEU A 235 16.51 -5.97 -15.29
C LEU A 235 15.00 -5.79 -15.11
N TYR A 236 14.52 -4.56 -15.19
CA TYR A 236 13.08 -4.31 -15.27
C TYR A 236 12.64 -4.10 -16.73
N GLN A 237 11.46 -4.64 -17.06
CA GLN A 237 10.78 -4.39 -18.32
C GLN A 237 9.30 -4.15 -18.03
N ALA A 238 8.84 -2.93 -18.31
CA ALA A 238 7.45 -2.55 -18.11
C ALA A 238 6.52 -3.44 -18.97
N PRO A 239 5.39 -3.92 -18.43
CA PRO A 239 4.39 -4.64 -19.21
C PRO A 239 3.64 -3.71 -20.15
N TYR A 240 3.00 -4.27 -21.18
CA TYR A 240 2.07 -3.51 -22.01
C TYR A 240 0.81 -3.11 -21.25
N ARG A 241 0.26 -1.94 -21.57
CA ARG A 241 -1.11 -1.57 -21.20
C ARG A 241 -2.13 -2.47 -21.89
N PHE A 242 -3.27 -2.70 -21.26
CA PHE A 242 -4.39 -3.47 -21.80
C PHE A 242 -4.75 -3.06 -23.23
N GLY A 243 -4.83 -4.07 -24.12
CA GLY A 243 -5.13 -3.87 -25.53
C GLY A 243 -3.99 -3.23 -26.35
N SER A 244 -2.78 -3.16 -25.82
CA SER A 244 -1.61 -2.63 -26.51
C SER A 244 -0.50 -3.68 -26.68
N THR A 245 0.34 -3.43 -27.69
CA THR A 245 1.63 -4.09 -27.90
C THR A 245 2.73 -3.06 -28.21
N THR A 246 2.47 -1.77 -27.95
CA THR A 246 3.35 -0.66 -28.35
C THR A 246 3.49 0.43 -27.29
N VAL A 247 2.61 0.46 -26.29
CA VAL A 247 2.68 1.38 -25.17
C VAL A 247 2.67 0.63 -23.84
N TYR A 248 3.42 1.16 -22.89
CA TYR A 248 3.79 0.46 -21.67
C TYR A 248 3.12 1.07 -20.44
N GLU A 249 3.01 0.28 -19.39
CA GLU A 249 2.65 0.76 -18.08
C GLU A 249 3.78 1.60 -17.45
N PRO A 250 3.44 2.52 -16.53
CA PRO A 250 2.10 2.83 -16.04
C PRO A 250 1.43 3.95 -16.84
N ASP A 251 2.14 4.66 -17.72
CA ASP A 251 1.67 5.95 -18.25
C ASP A 251 1.34 5.96 -19.76
N GLY A 252 1.56 4.83 -20.45
CA GLY A 252 1.29 4.67 -21.88
C GLY A 252 2.33 5.32 -22.77
N SER A 253 3.50 5.63 -22.22
CA SER A 253 4.67 6.03 -23.00
C SER A 253 5.36 4.82 -23.64
N ALA A 254 6.45 5.11 -24.36
CA ALA A 254 7.38 4.11 -24.88
C ALA A 254 8.47 3.73 -23.84
N THR A 255 8.39 4.25 -22.60
CA THR A 255 9.35 3.94 -21.54
C THR A 255 9.17 2.50 -21.09
N ILE A 256 10.26 1.73 -21.14
CA ILE A 256 10.26 0.29 -20.83
C ILE A 256 11.10 -0.09 -19.62
N ASP A 257 12.05 0.76 -19.24
CA ASP A 257 13.12 0.44 -18.30
C ASP A 257 12.74 0.63 -16.82
N GLY A 258 11.54 1.12 -16.55
CA GLY A 258 11.07 1.34 -15.18
C GLY A 258 11.40 2.71 -14.62
N SER A 259 12.02 3.61 -15.39
CA SER A 259 12.38 4.97 -14.94
C SER A 259 11.16 5.83 -14.58
N ASN A 260 9.99 5.46 -15.07
CA ASN A 260 8.70 6.05 -14.73
C ASN A 260 7.88 5.19 -13.76
N VAL A 261 8.41 4.13 -13.15
CA VAL A 261 7.64 3.25 -12.26
C VAL A 261 8.25 3.30 -10.88
N THR A 262 7.43 3.56 -9.86
CA THR A 262 7.86 3.44 -8.46
C THR A 262 8.31 2.01 -8.20
N ASP A 263 9.39 1.86 -7.44
CA ASP A 263 9.85 0.58 -6.92
C ASP A 263 8.90 0.07 -5.84
N TYR A 264 7.83 -0.64 -6.25
CA TYR A 264 6.92 -1.26 -5.29
C TYR A 264 7.51 -2.53 -4.67
N VAL A 265 8.62 -3.07 -5.21
CA VAL A 265 9.30 -4.20 -4.59
C VAL A 265 9.89 -3.78 -3.25
N THR A 266 10.69 -2.72 -3.22
CA THR A 266 11.26 -2.20 -1.97
C THR A 266 10.17 -1.75 -1.00
N PHE A 267 9.10 -1.12 -1.51
CA PHE A 267 7.97 -0.73 -0.67
C PHE A 267 7.23 -1.93 -0.06
N CYS A 268 6.86 -2.94 -0.85
CA CYS A 268 6.10 -4.08 -0.35
C CYS A 268 6.94 -4.96 0.58
N THR A 269 8.25 -5.09 0.32
CA THR A 269 9.16 -5.90 1.13
C THR A 269 9.55 -5.28 2.47
N ASP A 270 9.17 -4.02 2.73
CA ASP A 270 9.20 -3.46 4.10
C ASP A 270 8.39 -4.31 5.07
N CYS A 271 7.24 -4.83 4.64
CA CYS A 271 6.38 -5.71 5.43
C CYS A 271 6.53 -7.18 5.00
N HIS A 272 6.53 -7.44 3.70
CA HIS A 272 6.54 -8.79 3.15
C HIS A 272 7.96 -9.30 2.94
N ASN A 273 8.55 -9.88 3.98
CA ASN A 273 9.91 -10.41 3.96
C ASN A 273 10.05 -11.66 4.82
N THR A 274 11.29 -12.14 4.97
CA THR A 274 11.65 -13.33 5.76
C THR A 274 11.64 -13.11 7.26
N THR A 275 11.59 -11.85 7.73
CA THR A 275 11.69 -11.49 9.14
C THR A 275 10.32 -11.43 9.80
N TYR A 276 9.34 -10.84 9.12
CA TYR A 276 8.03 -10.60 9.71
C TYR A 276 7.08 -11.79 9.56
N THR A 277 6.41 -12.13 10.65
CA THR A 277 5.25 -13.04 10.64
C THR A 277 3.99 -12.18 10.69
N ILE A 278 3.24 -12.16 9.59
CA ILE A 278 2.02 -11.37 9.46
C ILE A 278 0.83 -12.33 9.52
N TYR A 279 -0.08 -12.13 10.47
CA TYR A 279 -1.33 -12.88 10.51
C TYR A 279 -2.35 -12.25 9.55
N SER A 280 -3.10 -13.09 8.82
CA SER A 280 -4.23 -12.62 8.03
C SER A 280 -5.50 -13.25 8.55
N THR A 281 -6.40 -12.40 9.07
CA THR A 281 -7.71 -12.81 9.57
C THR A 281 -8.56 -13.39 8.44
N ALA A 282 -8.54 -12.76 7.26
CA ALA A 282 -9.24 -13.25 6.06
C ALA A 282 -8.78 -14.66 5.62
N ARG A 283 -7.55 -15.07 5.97
CA ARG A 283 -7.02 -16.40 5.67
C ARG A 283 -7.01 -17.36 6.87
N GLY A 284 -7.31 -16.87 8.07
CA GLY A 284 -7.24 -17.63 9.32
C GLY A 284 -5.85 -18.22 9.60
N ARG A 285 -4.78 -17.60 9.09
CA ARG A 285 -3.40 -18.10 9.22
C ARG A 285 -2.37 -17.00 8.99
N ASN A 286 -1.12 -17.28 9.37
CA ASN A 286 0.02 -16.47 8.96
C ASN A 286 0.20 -16.50 7.44
N LEU A 287 0.49 -15.34 6.88
CA LEU A 287 0.99 -15.19 5.52
C LEU A 287 2.34 -15.90 5.40
N ARG A 288 2.64 -16.36 4.19
CA ARG A 288 3.93 -17.00 3.92
C ARG A 288 4.98 -15.91 3.79
N SER A 289 6.06 -16.01 4.56
CA SER A 289 7.23 -15.17 4.38
C SER A 289 7.99 -15.61 3.13
N PHE A 290 8.62 -14.68 2.43
CA PHE A 290 9.41 -14.95 1.24
C PHE A 290 10.61 -14.01 1.16
N ASP A 291 11.59 -14.39 0.36
CA ASP A 291 12.73 -13.55 0.01
C ASP A 291 12.66 -13.23 -1.48
N TRP A 292 12.28 -11.99 -1.80
CA TRP A 292 12.09 -11.57 -3.19
C TRP A 292 13.36 -11.74 -4.04
N SER A 293 14.54 -11.61 -3.45
CA SER A 293 15.81 -11.78 -4.17
C SER A 293 16.03 -13.23 -4.65
N LEU A 294 15.32 -14.19 -4.06
CA LEU A 294 15.36 -15.60 -4.43
C LEU A 294 14.16 -16.02 -5.31
N GLU A 295 13.15 -15.17 -5.43
CA GLU A 295 11.97 -15.44 -6.27
C GLU A 295 12.33 -15.35 -7.75
N LYS A 296 11.79 -16.27 -8.57
CA LYS A 296 12.02 -16.33 -10.02
C LYS A 296 11.60 -15.06 -10.77
N HIS A 297 10.58 -14.38 -10.24
CA HIS A 297 10.09 -13.11 -10.77
C HIS A 297 10.68 -11.90 -10.04
N GLY A 298 11.60 -12.09 -9.10
CA GLY A 298 12.22 -11.02 -8.32
C GLY A 298 13.70 -10.86 -8.63
N GLY A 299 14.52 -11.82 -8.25
CA GLY A 299 15.97 -11.82 -8.54
C GLY A 299 16.61 -13.20 -8.61
N GLY A 300 15.83 -14.25 -8.40
CA GLY A 300 16.31 -15.63 -8.45
C GLY A 300 16.51 -16.10 -9.88
N ASN A 301 17.56 -16.91 -10.11
CA ASN A 301 17.86 -17.50 -11.41
C ASN A 301 16.62 -18.19 -12.00
N ALA A 302 16.18 -17.82 -13.20
CA ALA A 302 15.27 -18.63 -14.02
C ALA A 302 16.05 -19.23 -15.20
N GLU A 303 15.78 -20.47 -15.55
CA GLU A 303 16.44 -21.12 -16.69
C GLU A 303 15.47 -21.29 -17.86
N ASN A 304 16.03 -21.42 -19.05
CA ASN A 304 15.28 -21.80 -20.23
C ASN A 304 15.32 -23.32 -20.34
N SER A 305 14.15 -23.95 -20.39
CA SER A 305 14.06 -25.37 -20.73
C SER A 305 14.35 -25.59 -22.25
N GLY A 306 15.64 -25.58 -22.61
CA GLY A 306 16.18 -26.16 -23.84
C GLY A 306 15.53 -25.70 -25.16
N GLY A 307 15.69 -24.42 -25.52
CA GLY A 307 15.43 -23.92 -26.89
C GLY A 307 13.98 -23.56 -27.19
N ARG A 308 13.18 -23.24 -26.17
CA ARG A 308 11.79 -22.83 -26.34
C ARG A 308 11.64 -21.32 -26.16
N THR A 309 10.81 -20.74 -27.01
CA THR A 309 10.40 -19.34 -26.89
C THR A 309 9.27 -19.21 -25.87
N GLU A 310 9.64 -19.21 -24.60
CA GLU A 310 8.69 -19.33 -23.48
C GLU A 310 8.15 -18.01 -22.99
N ILE A 311 8.70 -16.88 -23.44
CA ILE A 311 8.31 -15.55 -22.97
C ILE A 311 7.69 -14.73 -24.10
N ASN A 312 6.55 -14.11 -23.79
CA ASN A 312 5.85 -13.21 -24.69
C ASN A 312 6.44 -11.80 -24.56
N ALA A 313 6.40 -11.06 -25.67
CA ALA A 313 6.69 -9.63 -25.66
C ALA A 313 5.86 -8.89 -24.58
N PRO A 314 6.41 -7.83 -23.97
CA PRO A 314 7.63 -7.12 -24.38
C PRO A 314 8.92 -7.66 -23.81
N TYR A 315 8.82 -8.64 -22.92
CA TYR A 315 9.98 -9.33 -22.39
C TYR A 315 10.71 -10.08 -23.51
N VAL A 316 12.03 -10.11 -23.43
CA VAL A 316 12.91 -10.70 -24.44
C VAL A 316 13.69 -11.88 -23.87
N GLU A 317 13.84 -12.92 -24.68
CA GLU A 317 14.46 -14.16 -24.24
C GLU A 317 15.94 -14.02 -23.87
N THR A 318 16.63 -13.03 -24.44
CA THR A 318 18.03 -12.75 -24.13
C THR A 318 18.26 -12.34 -22.68
N SER A 319 17.18 -12.03 -21.94
CA SER A 319 17.22 -11.61 -20.54
C SER A 319 16.43 -12.57 -19.64
N LEU A 320 16.18 -13.80 -20.09
CA LEU A 320 15.58 -14.87 -19.29
C LEU A 320 16.32 -15.02 -17.95
N GLY A 321 15.54 -15.08 -16.87
CA GLY A 321 16.06 -15.23 -15.50
C GLY A 321 16.75 -13.99 -14.94
N GLN A 322 16.76 -12.87 -15.65
CA GLN A 322 17.30 -11.59 -15.17
C GLN A 322 16.20 -10.59 -14.84
N TYR A 323 14.95 -10.87 -15.22
CA TYR A 323 13.84 -9.97 -15.00
C TYR A 323 13.41 -9.93 -13.54
N ALA A 324 13.43 -8.73 -12.97
CA ALA A 324 12.69 -8.39 -11.77
C ALA A 324 11.34 -7.82 -12.19
N LEU A 325 10.24 -8.42 -11.75
CA LEU A 325 8.91 -7.84 -11.89
C LEU A 325 8.66 -6.86 -10.75
N ASN A 326 7.85 -5.85 -11.02
CA ASN A 326 7.30 -5.00 -9.97
C ASN A 326 6.09 -5.70 -9.35
N CYS A 327 5.85 -5.53 -8.05
CA CYS A 327 4.71 -6.16 -7.38
C CYS A 327 3.38 -5.77 -8.04
N THR A 328 3.27 -4.52 -8.46
CA THR A 328 2.08 -4.01 -9.16
C THR A 328 1.98 -4.44 -10.61
N ASP A 329 2.96 -5.13 -11.20
CA ASP A 329 2.80 -5.74 -12.53
C ASP A 329 1.74 -6.85 -12.50
N CYS A 330 1.59 -7.52 -11.34
CA CYS A 330 0.67 -8.65 -11.15
C CYS A 330 -0.43 -8.38 -10.12
N HIS A 331 -0.17 -7.56 -9.10
CA HIS A 331 -1.08 -7.34 -7.98
C HIS A 331 -1.76 -5.96 -8.01
N GLU A 332 -3.05 -5.95 -7.68
CA GLU A 332 -3.74 -4.74 -7.23
C GLU A 332 -3.34 -4.47 -5.78
N PRO A 333 -2.96 -3.23 -5.44
CA PRO A 333 -2.78 -2.83 -4.05
C PRO A 333 -4.07 -3.00 -3.22
N HIS A 334 -5.22 -2.66 -3.83
CA HIS A 334 -6.57 -2.72 -3.25
C HIS A 334 -7.60 -3.05 -4.35
N GLY A 335 -8.79 -3.56 -4.00
CA GLY A 335 -9.91 -3.68 -4.94
C GLY A 335 -9.81 -4.82 -5.95
N SER A 336 -9.04 -5.87 -5.65
CA SER A 336 -8.99 -7.04 -6.53
C SER A 336 -10.25 -7.89 -6.39
N THR A 337 -10.68 -8.47 -7.50
CA THR A 337 -11.82 -9.40 -7.55
C THR A 337 -11.42 -10.85 -7.32
N ASN A 338 -10.25 -11.12 -6.76
CA ASN A 338 -9.79 -12.49 -6.50
C ASN A 338 -8.94 -12.57 -5.25
N ASN A 339 -8.86 -13.78 -4.71
CA ASN A 339 -8.31 -14.00 -3.36
C ASN A 339 -6.83 -13.64 -3.23
N TRP A 340 -6.11 -13.46 -4.34
CA TRP A 340 -4.66 -13.26 -4.36
C TRP A 340 -4.26 -11.88 -4.84
N THR A 341 -5.21 -10.94 -4.76
CA THR A 341 -5.02 -9.56 -5.18
C THR A 341 -4.52 -9.43 -6.62
N ILE A 342 -4.77 -10.39 -7.51
CA ILE A 342 -4.28 -10.33 -8.90
C ILE A 342 -5.07 -9.26 -9.66
N ARG A 343 -4.37 -8.54 -10.53
CA ARG A 343 -4.92 -7.54 -11.46
C ARG A 343 -5.97 -8.12 -12.40
N LYS A 344 -6.76 -7.24 -13.02
CA LYS A 344 -7.70 -7.58 -14.12
C LYS A 344 -7.05 -7.54 -15.49
N ALA A 345 -5.96 -6.79 -15.64
CA ALA A 345 -5.17 -6.78 -16.84
C ALA A 345 -3.67 -6.79 -16.52
N VAL A 346 -2.96 -7.71 -17.15
CA VAL A 346 -1.50 -7.88 -17.05
C VAL A 346 -0.94 -8.07 -18.45
N ASN A 347 0.12 -7.32 -18.76
CA ASN A 347 0.85 -7.37 -20.03
C ASN A 347 -0.06 -7.42 -21.28
N GLY A 348 -0.85 -6.36 -21.47
CA GLY A 348 -1.68 -6.19 -22.66
C GLY A 348 -2.96 -7.02 -22.72
N GLY A 349 -3.15 -7.99 -21.81
CA GLY A 349 -4.30 -8.89 -21.83
C GLY A 349 -5.05 -8.99 -20.51
N GLU A 350 -6.26 -9.54 -20.58
CA GLU A 350 -7.11 -9.77 -19.43
C GLU A 350 -6.65 -10.99 -18.62
N THR A 351 -6.71 -10.87 -17.31
CA THR A 351 -6.59 -11.93 -16.32
C THR A 351 -7.97 -12.22 -15.75
N ASN A 352 -8.47 -13.43 -16.02
CA ASN A 352 -9.81 -13.83 -15.60
C ASN A 352 -9.69 -14.91 -14.53
N ILE A 353 -9.39 -14.49 -13.30
CA ILE A 353 -9.36 -15.32 -12.09
C ILE A 353 -10.63 -14.98 -11.28
N PRO A 354 -11.67 -15.84 -11.30
CA PRO A 354 -12.88 -15.62 -10.51
C PRO A 354 -12.62 -15.68 -9.00
N LEU A 355 -13.51 -15.03 -8.22
CA LEU A 355 -13.55 -15.17 -6.77
C LEU A 355 -13.67 -16.65 -6.39
N GLY A 356 -12.81 -17.11 -5.48
CA GLY A 356 -12.79 -18.50 -5.01
C GLY A 356 -12.24 -19.53 -6.01
N ASP A 357 -11.81 -19.14 -7.22
CA ASP A 357 -11.19 -20.08 -8.17
C ASP A 357 -9.73 -20.34 -7.83
N VAL A 358 -9.47 -21.57 -7.42
CA VAL A 358 -8.18 -22.06 -6.89
C VAL A 358 -7.35 -22.84 -7.92
N ASP A 359 -7.84 -23.07 -9.15
CA ASP A 359 -7.26 -24.11 -10.02
C ASP A 359 -6.98 -23.66 -11.46
N ARG A 360 -8.01 -23.49 -12.29
CA ARG A 360 -7.81 -23.56 -13.76
C ARG A 360 -7.55 -22.19 -14.39
N LYS A 361 -7.96 -21.13 -13.71
CA LYS A 361 -7.95 -19.77 -14.26
C LYS A 361 -6.69 -18.98 -13.94
N TRP A 362 -5.86 -19.47 -13.03
CA TRP A 362 -4.49 -18.97 -12.81
C TRP A 362 -3.65 -18.98 -14.09
N LYS A 363 -3.88 -19.94 -14.98
CA LYS A 363 -3.24 -19.97 -16.31
C LYS A 363 -3.46 -18.68 -17.09
N THR A 364 -4.58 -17.97 -16.90
CA THR A 364 -4.84 -16.71 -17.61
C THR A 364 -3.82 -15.62 -17.28
N LEU A 365 -3.27 -15.61 -16.06
CA LEU A 365 -2.15 -14.76 -15.64
C LEU A 365 -0.83 -15.24 -16.26
N CYS A 366 -0.49 -16.52 -16.10
CA CYS A 366 0.79 -17.04 -16.57
C CYS A 366 0.97 -16.82 -18.08
N VAL A 367 -0.08 -17.03 -18.88
CA VAL A 367 0.00 -16.86 -20.33
C VAL A 367 0.06 -15.41 -20.80
N ARG A 368 0.00 -14.43 -19.88
CA ARG A 368 0.26 -13.02 -20.22
C ARG A 368 1.74 -12.81 -20.54
N CYS A 369 2.61 -13.49 -19.81
CA CYS A 369 4.05 -13.40 -19.99
C CYS A 369 4.66 -14.66 -20.60
N HIS A 370 3.96 -15.80 -20.54
CA HIS A 370 4.48 -17.06 -21.04
C HIS A 370 3.69 -17.62 -22.23
N ASN A 371 4.38 -18.27 -23.18
CA ASN A 371 3.72 -18.86 -24.34
C ASN A 371 2.95 -20.14 -23.95
N ALA A 372 1.64 -20.16 -24.20
CA ALA A 372 0.79 -21.30 -23.87
C ALA A 372 1.21 -22.62 -24.58
N GLY A 373 1.91 -22.56 -25.71
CA GLY A 373 2.38 -23.74 -26.46
C GLY A 373 3.51 -24.52 -25.78
N SER A 374 4.33 -23.88 -24.94
CA SER A 374 5.32 -24.57 -24.11
C SER A 374 4.70 -25.10 -22.81
N THR A 375 3.64 -24.46 -22.29
CA THR A 375 3.01 -24.82 -21.01
C THR A 375 2.26 -26.17 -21.00
N SER A 376 1.89 -26.75 -22.15
CA SER A 376 1.20 -28.04 -22.18
C SER A 376 2.13 -29.26 -22.01
N ASN A 377 3.43 -29.11 -22.31
CA ASN A 377 4.42 -30.16 -22.09
C ASN A 377 5.40 -29.87 -20.95
N ASN A 378 5.43 -28.62 -20.43
CA ASN A 378 6.42 -28.20 -19.43
C ASN A 378 5.86 -28.04 -18.00
N HIS A 379 4.55 -28.20 -17.76
CA HIS A 379 4.04 -28.06 -16.39
C HIS A 379 3.23 -29.26 -15.92
N HIS A 380 3.92 -30.38 -15.67
CA HIS A 380 3.39 -31.72 -15.36
C HIS A 380 3.02 -32.51 -16.63
N SER A 381 4.03 -32.83 -17.46
CA SER A 381 3.84 -33.83 -18.50
C SER A 381 3.45 -35.17 -17.86
N ALA A 382 2.57 -35.93 -18.51
CA ALA A 382 2.14 -37.26 -18.06
C ALA A 382 3.28 -38.30 -17.95
N LEU A 383 4.52 -37.91 -18.30
CA LEU A 383 5.70 -38.78 -18.34
C LEU A 383 6.62 -38.62 -17.13
N SER A 384 6.49 -37.54 -16.34
CA SER A 384 6.96 -37.57 -14.95
C SER A 384 5.81 -38.14 -14.13
N GLY A 385 6.01 -39.25 -13.42
CA GLY A 385 4.96 -39.98 -12.67
C GLY A 385 4.21 -39.18 -11.59
N ASN A 386 4.40 -37.85 -11.54
CA ASN A 386 3.82 -36.90 -10.60
C ASN A 386 2.54 -36.22 -11.11
N CYS A 387 2.23 -36.25 -12.40
CA CYS A 387 0.97 -35.65 -12.88
C CYS A 387 -0.27 -36.40 -12.33
N ALA A 388 -0.14 -37.71 -12.09
CA ALA A 388 -1.19 -38.58 -11.56
C ALA A 388 -1.31 -38.61 -10.02
N ILE A 389 -0.45 -37.90 -9.27
CA ILE A 389 -0.49 -37.86 -7.79
C ILE A 389 -0.46 -36.41 -7.24
N GLY A 390 0.27 -35.49 -7.89
CA GLY A 390 0.46 -34.12 -7.39
C GLY A 390 -0.42 -33.04 -8.05
N CYS A 391 -1.23 -33.40 -9.04
CA CYS A 391 -2.18 -32.48 -9.68
C CYS A 391 -3.54 -33.11 -9.90
N HIS A 392 -3.55 -34.41 -10.21
CA HIS A 392 -4.71 -35.25 -10.14
C HIS A 392 -4.45 -36.26 -9.05
N TRP A 393 -5.37 -36.48 -8.12
CA TRP A 393 -5.30 -37.65 -7.26
C TRP A 393 -6.69 -38.24 -7.11
N SER A 394 -6.73 -39.57 -7.07
CA SER A 394 -7.97 -40.30 -6.86
C SER A 394 -8.05 -40.66 -5.38
N GLU A 395 -9.01 -40.05 -4.67
CA GLU A 395 -9.41 -40.55 -3.35
C GLU A 395 -10.62 -41.46 -3.53
N TRP A 396 -10.59 -42.61 -2.87
CA TRP A 396 -11.78 -43.44 -2.70
C TRP A 396 -12.73 -42.73 -1.74
N ASP A 397 -13.82 -42.18 -2.26
CA ASP A 397 -14.87 -41.61 -1.43
C ASP A 397 -15.77 -42.75 -0.91
N ALA A 398 -15.60 -43.09 0.37
CA ALA A 398 -16.37 -44.16 1.01
C ALA A 398 -17.88 -43.84 1.10
N GLY A 399 -18.30 -42.58 1.00
CA GLY A 399 -19.70 -42.16 0.96
C GLY A 399 -20.35 -42.30 -0.42
N LEU A 400 -19.55 -42.28 -1.49
CA LEU A 400 -20.03 -42.41 -2.88
C LEU A 400 -19.69 -43.77 -3.52
N GLY A 401 -18.81 -44.56 -2.92
CA GLY A 401 -18.35 -45.84 -3.47
C GLY A 401 -17.61 -45.69 -4.81
N ALA A 402 -16.95 -44.55 -5.04
CA ALA A 402 -16.29 -44.21 -6.29
C ALA A 402 -14.99 -43.44 -6.05
N PHE A 403 -14.09 -43.51 -7.03
CA PHE A 403 -12.89 -42.66 -7.06
C PHE A 403 -13.27 -41.26 -7.56
N LEU A 404 -13.08 -40.25 -6.71
CA LEU A 404 -13.17 -38.85 -7.12
C LEU A 404 -11.80 -38.37 -7.57
N THR A 405 -11.70 -37.84 -8.79
CA THR A 405 -10.51 -37.10 -9.22
C THR A 405 -10.54 -35.73 -8.56
N LYS A 406 -9.67 -35.50 -7.58
CA LYS A 406 -9.44 -34.17 -6.99
C LYS A 406 -8.26 -33.51 -7.69
N TYR A 407 -8.39 -32.21 -7.93
CA TYR A 407 -7.36 -31.37 -8.53
C TYR A 407 -6.57 -30.68 -7.42
N GLN A 408 -5.24 -30.55 -7.58
CA GLN A 408 -4.39 -29.81 -6.66
C GLN A 408 -4.13 -28.40 -7.22
N TYR A 409 -4.37 -27.40 -6.37
CA TYR A 409 -4.30 -25.99 -6.71
C TYR A 409 -2.90 -25.58 -7.17
N CYS A 410 -2.81 -24.83 -8.28
CA CYS A 410 -1.54 -24.25 -8.74
C CYS A 410 -0.84 -23.53 -7.58
N THR A 411 -1.59 -22.77 -6.77
CA THR A 411 -1.08 -21.99 -5.65
C THR A 411 -0.61 -22.81 -4.45
N VAL A 412 -0.82 -24.12 -4.43
CA VAL A 412 -0.22 -25.01 -3.41
C VAL A 412 1.26 -25.24 -3.72
N CYS A 413 1.65 -25.20 -4.99
CA CYS A 413 3.02 -25.42 -5.44
C CYS A 413 3.68 -24.15 -5.99
N HIS A 414 2.89 -23.18 -6.48
CA HIS A 414 3.32 -21.93 -7.12
C HIS A 414 2.88 -20.74 -6.28
N TYR A 415 3.68 -20.41 -5.27
CA TYR A 415 3.45 -19.27 -4.40
C TYR A 415 4.80 -18.67 -4.01
N HIS A 416 4.86 -17.41 -3.59
CA HIS A 416 6.13 -16.84 -3.13
C HIS A 416 6.67 -17.59 -1.93
N SER A 417 7.94 -17.98 -1.97
CA SER A 417 8.63 -18.91 -1.06
C SER A 417 8.45 -20.41 -1.37
N SER A 418 7.90 -20.79 -2.53
CA SER A 418 7.90 -22.19 -2.95
C SER A 418 9.23 -22.54 -3.64
N THR A 419 10.10 -23.30 -2.96
CA THR A 419 11.33 -23.87 -3.58
C THR A 419 11.07 -25.16 -4.38
N GLN A 420 9.80 -25.60 -4.45
CA GLN A 420 9.24 -26.78 -5.11
C GLN A 420 9.98 -28.12 -4.92
N TYR A 421 9.43 -28.97 -4.03
CA TYR A 421 8.85 -30.28 -4.36
C TYR A 421 8.04 -30.77 -3.14
N TYR A 422 6.74 -31.01 -3.27
CA TYR A 422 5.95 -31.66 -2.21
C TYR A 422 6.02 -33.17 -2.44
N ASP A 423 7.01 -33.84 -1.85
CA ASP A 423 7.06 -35.30 -1.85
C ASP A 423 6.13 -35.83 -0.75
N ARG A 424 4.94 -36.29 -1.14
CA ARG A 424 3.97 -36.90 -0.22
C ARG A 424 4.27 -38.38 0.07
N SER A 425 5.33 -38.96 -0.49
CA SER A 425 5.70 -40.36 -0.25
C SER A 425 6.34 -40.59 1.12
N THR A 426 6.80 -39.53 1.79
CA THR A 426 7.34 -39.63 3.15
C THR A 426 6.53 -38.73 4.09
N SER A 427 5.84 -39.33 5.06
CA SER A 427 5.06 -38.64 6.10
C SER A 427 5.95 -37.90 7.13
N THR A 428 7.06 -37.31 6.69
CA THR A 428 8.03 -36.64 7.55
C THR A 428 8.44 -35.31 6.92
N ASN A 429 8.36 -34.24 7.72
CA ASN A 429 8.86 -32.91 7.35
C ASN A 429 10.34 -33.02 6.94
N VAL A 430 10.63 -32.93 5.64
CA VAL A 430 12.02 -32.86 5.18
C VAL A 430 12.45 -31.40 5.12
N THR A 431 13.46 -31.06 5.91
CA THR A 431 14.22 -29.83 5.81
C THR A 431 15.08 -29.91 4.55
N TYR A 432 14.84 -29.06 3.54
CA TYR A 432 15.71 -28.95 2.36
C TYR A 432 16.38 -27.59 2.28
N ASN A 433 17.71 -27.65 2.28
CA ASN A 433 18.66 -26.62 1.89
C ASN A 433 18.91 -26.72 0.38
N GLY A 434 18.93 -25.57 -0.29
CA GLY A 434 19.59 -25.26 -1.58
C GLY A 434 19.74 -26.35 -2.66
N GLY A 435 19.14 -26.08 -3.83
CA GLY A 435 19.57 -26.67 -5.11
C GLY A 435 18.41 -27.17 -5.96
N GLU A 436 18.30 -26.59 -7.16
CA GLU A 436 17.68 -27.13 -8.37
C GLU A 436 16.13 -27.13 -8.45
N HIS A 437 15.53 -26.08 -9.01
CA HIS A 437 15.05 -25.94 -10.42
C HIS A 437 13.56 -26.29 -10.58
N LEU A 438 12.73 -25.24 -10.63
CA LEU A 438 11.54 -25.15 -11.50
C LEU A 438 11.51 -23.76 -12.13
N PHE A 439 12.28 -23.62 -13.21
CA PHE A 439 11.86 -23.62 -14.61
C PHE A 439 13.10 -23.93 -15.44
#